data_AF-A0A930A795-F1
#
_entry.id   AF-A0A930A795-F1
#
_cell.length_a   1.000
_cell.length_b   1.000
_cell.length_c   1.000
_cell.angle_alpha   90.00
_cell.angle_beta   90.00
_cell.angle_gamma   90.00
#
_symmetry.space_group_name_H-M   'P 1'
#
loop_
_entity.id
_entity.type
_entity.pdbx_description
1 polymer ?
#
loop_
_entity_poly.entity_id
_entity_poly.type
_entity_poly.pdbx_seq_one_letter_code
_entity_poly.pdbx_strand_id
1 'polypeptide(L)' 'MNDEVCYSGYVEHSDFYIDPQSYYEAFKFLVDLAVGSGETVFYIGKVVRVGYDFELEDVMKVVWNGYDWVKGE' A
#
# COMPACT_ATOMS: atom_id res chain seq x y z
N MET A 1 20.14 -8.96 -11.00
CA MET A 1 18.96 -9.40 -10.23
C MET A 1 17.78 -8.83 -10.97
N ASN A 2 16.78 -9.63 -11.36
CA ASN A 2 15.51 -9.03 -11.75
C ASN A 2 14.92 -8.52 -10.45
N ASP A 3 15.05 -7.22 -10.20
CA ASP A 3 14.33 -6.56 -9.12
C ASP A 3 12.86 -6.68 -9.49
N GLU A 4 12.22 -7.77 -9.05
CA GLU A 4 10.79 -7.92 -9.14
C GLU A 4 10.19 -6.69 -8.45
N VAL A 5 9.43 -5.88 -9.18
CA VAL A 5 8.89 -4.63 -8.65
C VAL A 5 7.85 -4.99 -7.59
N CYS A 6 8.28 -4.95 -6.33
CA CYS A 6 7.40 -5.18 -5.18
C CYS A 6 6.72 -3.89 -4.74
N TYR A 7 5.55 -4.06 -4.13
CA TYR A 7 4.76 -3.00 -3.54
C TYR A 7 4.45 -3.33 -2.10
N SER A 8 4.37 -2.29 -1.29
CA SER A 8 3.93 -2.34 0.10
C SER A 8 3.14 -1.06 0.38
N GLY A 9 2.61 -0.93 1.59
CA GLY A 9 1.71 0.14 1.95
C GLY A 9 1.21 0.02 3.37
N TYR A 10 0.35 0.96 3.74
CA TYR A 10 -0.22 1.08 5.07
C TYR A 10 -1.57 1.79 5.00
N VAL A 11 -2.42 1.55 6.00
CA VAL A 11 -3.64 2.33 6.23
C VAL A 11 -3.32 3.57 7.06
N GLU A 12 -4.12 4.63 6.98
CA GLU A 12 -3.82 5.96 7.54
C GLU A 12 -3.43 5.95 9.02
N HIS A 13 -3.95 5.01 9.81
CA HIS A 13 -3.68 4.88 11.24
C HIS A 13 -2.79 3.67 11.61
N SER A 14 -2.11 3.05 10.63
CA SER A 14 -1.15 1.97 10.87
C SER A 14 0.28 2.49 11.04
N ASP A 15 0.97 2.02 12.08
CA ASP A 15 2.41 2.24 12.29
C ASP A 15 3.30 1.30 11.46
N PHE A 16 2.71 0.33 10.74
CA PHE A 16 3.44 -0.71 10.03
C PHE A 16 3.09 -0.77 8.54
N TYR A 17 4.10 -1.08 7.75
CA TYR A 17 3.95 -1.53 6.37
C TYR A 17 3.53 -2.99 6.30
N ILE A 18 2.73 -3.33 5.30
CA ILE A 18 2.50 -4.74 4.93
C ILE A 18 3.75 -5.33 4.28
N ASP A 19 3.87 -6.65 4.27
CA ASP A 19 5.01 -7.31 3.60
C ASP A 19 5.05 -6.97 2.09
N PRO A 20 6.24 -6.71 1.53
CA PRO A 20 6.42 -6.50 0.09
C PRO A 20 5.89 -7.66 -0.75
N GLN A 21 5.00 -7.37 -1.69
CA GLN A 21 4.39 -8.36 -2.59
C GLN A 21 4.04 -7.73 -3.94
N SER A 22 3.38 -8.48 -4.84
CA SER A 22 2.98 -7.92 -6.14
C SER A 22 1.98 -6.76 -5.97
N TYR A 23 1.92 -5.85 -6.95
CA TYR A 23 0.99 -4.70 -6.89
C TYR A 23 -0.45 -5.12 -6.59
N TYR A 24 -0.96 -6.13 -7.30
CA TYR A 24 -2.35 -6.55 -7.17
C TYR A 24 -2.65 -7.17 -5.80
N GLU A 25 -1.73 -7.98 -5.27
CA GLU A 25 -1.86 -8.57 -3.94
C GLU A 25 -1.76 -7.50 -2.84
N ALA A 26 -0.81 -6.57 -2.96
CA ALA A 26 -0.66 -5.44 -2.04
C ALA A 26 -1.91 -4.57 -2.04
N PHE A 27 -2.42 -4.21 -3.21
CA PHE A 27 -3.64 -3.39 -3.33
C PHE A 27 -4.84 -4.09 -2.71
N LYS A 28 -5.07 -5.36 -3.03
CA LYS A 28 -6.18 -6.13 -2.46
C LYS A 28 -6.07 -6.25 -0.94
N PHE A 29 -4.88 -6.55 -0.43
CA PHE A 29 -4.66 -6.66 1.01
C PHE A 29 -4.92 -5.32 1.72
N LEU A 30 -4.48 -4.20 1.14
CA LEU A 30 -4.72 -2.86 1.71
C LEU A 30 -6.21 -2.48 1.69
N VAL A 31 -6.96 -2.88 0.66
CA VAL A 31 -8.42 -2.74 0.64
C VAL A 31 -9.05 -3.56 1.76
N ASP A 32 -8.70 -4.84 1.88
CA ASP A 32 -9.23 -5.71 2.94
C ASP A 32 -8.87 -5.19 4.33
N LEU A 33 -7.64 -4.66 4.50
CA LEU A 33 -7.17 -4.07 5.74
C LEU A 33 -7.94 -2.78 6.09
N ALA A 34 -8.09 -1.86 5.14
CA ALA A 34 -8.82 -0.61 5.35
C ALA A 34 -10.31 -0.86 5.68
N VAL A 35 -10.96 -1.78 4.95
CA VAL A 35 -12.34 -2.19 5.26
C VAL A 35 -12.42 -2.84 6.64
N GLY A 36 -11.46 -3.70 6.99
CA GLY A 36 -11.39 -4.37 8.28
C GLY A 36 -11.14 -3.41 9.46
N SER A 37 -10.42 -2.32 9.24
CA SER A 37 -10.14 -1.27 10.25
C SER A 37 -11.15 -0.12 10.25
N GLY A 38 -12.10 -0.08 9.31
CA GLY A 38 -13.06 1.00 9.17
C GLY A 38 -12.48 2.29 8.59
N GLU A 39 -11.33 2.19 7.93
CA GLU A 39 -10.64 3.30 7.28
C GLU A 39 -11.11 3.48 5.84
N THR A 40 -11.05 4.73 5.37
CA THR A 40 -11.43 5.10 4.00
C THR A 40 -10.25 5.55 3.15
N VAL A 41 -9.03 5.41 3.69
CA VAL A 41 -7.79 5.86 3.08
C VAL A 41 -6.70 4.82 3.33
N PHE A 42 -5.92 4.49 2.31
CA PHE A 42 -4.65 3.78 2.45
C PHE A 42 -3.61 4.32 1.47
N TYR A 43 -2.36 3.91 1.67
CA TYR A 43 -1.21 4.32 0.89
C TYR A 43 -0.52 3.07 0.35
N ILE A 44 -0.12 3.10 -0.92
CA ILE A 44 0.63 2.02 -1.58
C ILE A 44 1.80 2.63 -2.36
N GLY A 45 2.98 2.03 -2.27
CA GLY A 45 4.19 2.52 -2.93
C GLY A 45 5.08 1.38 -3.41
N LYS A 46 6.03 1.70 -4.29
CA LYS A 46 7.08 0.77 -4.73
C LYS A 46 8.08 0.58 -3.63
N VAL A 47 8.48 -0.66 -3.41
CA VAL A 47 9.47 -1.03 -2.41
C VAL A 47 10.87 -0.80 -2.97
N VAL A 48 11.65 0.03 -2.28
CA VAL A 48 13.07 0.24 -2.56
C VAL A 48 13.87 -0.29 -1.38
N ARG A 49 14.75 -1.26 -1.64
CA ARG A 49 15.55 -1.87 -0.58
C ARG A 49 16.62 -0.90 -0.09
N VAL A 50 16.66 -0.68 1.23
CA VAL A 50 17.64 0.16 1.91
C VAL A 50 18.32 -0.68 2.99
N GLY A 51 19.47 -1.27 2.64
CA GLY A 51 20.19 -2.18 3.54
C GLY A 51 19.41 -3.47 3.80
N TYR A 52 19.08 -3.72 5.08
CA TYR A 52 18.25 -4.86 5.51
C TYR A 52 16.75 -4.53 5.61
N ASP A 53 16.38 -3.28 5.29
CA ASP A 53 15.01 -2.78 5.36
C ASP A 53 14.56 -2.27 3.97
N PHE A 54 13.40 -1.62 3.92
CA PHE A 54 12.91 -0.96 2.73
C PHE A 54 12.19 0.37 3.02
N GLU A 55 12.18 1.21 2.00
CA GLU A 55 11.39 2.44 1.96
C GLU A 55 10.34 2.34 0.83
N LEU A 56 9.34 3.21 0.87
CA LEU A 56 8.35 3.34 -0.18
C LEU A 56 8.67 4.54 -1.07
N GLU A 57 8.80 4.30 -2.37
CA GLU A 57 8.83 5.32 -3.42
C GLU A 57 7.52 5.35 -4.21
N ASP A 58 7.26 6.43 -4.95
CA ASP A 58 6.05 6.61 -5.75
C ASP A 58 4.74 6.35 -4.97
N VAL A 59 4.71 6.76 -3.70
CA VAL A 59 3.57 6.51 -2.80
C VAL A 59 2.31 7.17 -3.34
N MET A 60 1.29 6.34 -3.55
CA MET A 60 -0.04 6.74 -4.00
C MET A 60 -1.02 6.63 -2.84
N LYS A 61 -1.71 7.73 -2.55
CA LYS A 61 -2.90 7.73 -1.70
C LYS A 61 -4.08 7.13 -2.47
N VAL A 62 -4.83 6.25 -1.83
CA VAL A 62 -6.05 5.65 -2.36
C VAL A 62 -7.18 5.91 -1.37
N VAL A 63 -8.30 6.41 -1.87
CA VAL A 63 -9.42 6.88 -1.07
C VAL A 63 -10.71 6.21 -1.52
N TRP A 64 -11.53 5.81 -0.57
CA TRP A 64 -12.88 5.34 -0.80
C TRP A 64 -13.81 6.52 -1.10
N ASN A 65 -14.42 6.55 -2.28
CA ASN A 65 -15.33 7.63 -2.68
C ASN A 65 -16.82 7.33 -2.44
N GLY A 66 -17.15 6.21 -1.77
CA GLY A 66 -18.52 5.72 -1.61
C GLY A 66 -18.93 4.63 -2.60
N TYR A 67 -18.18 4.45 -3.70
CA TYR A 67 -18.47 3.47 -4.75
C TYR A 67 -17.25 2.61 -5.13
N ASP A 68 -16.07 3.22 -5.17
CA ASP A 68 -14.82 2.55 -5.55
C ASP A 68 -13.60 3.15 -4.81
N TRP A 69 -12.51 2.40 -4.83
CA TRP A 69 -11.19 2.85 -4.36
C TRP A 69 -10.47 3.57 -5.50
N VAL A 70 -10.37 4.88 -5.37
CA VAL A 70 -9.79 5.74 -6.41
C VAL A 70 -8.49 6.38 -5.92
N LYS A 71 -7.64 6.77 -6.86
CA LYS A 71 -6.45 7.57 -6.54
C LYS A 71 -6.89 8.88 -5.86
N GLY A 72 -6.35 9.13 -4.67
CA GLY A 72 -6.54 10.38 -3.94
C GLY A 72 -5.63 11.49 -4.48
N GLU A 73 -6.07 12.74 -4.28
CA GLU A 73 -5.25 13.94 -4.47
C GLU A 73 -4.32 14.19 -3.27
#